data_AF-A0A950UJP7-F1
#
_entry.id   AF-A0A950UJP7-F1
#
_cell.length_a   1.000
_cell.length_b   1.000
_cell.length_c   1.000
_cell.angle_alpha   90.00
_cell.angle_beta   90.00
_cell.angle_gamma   90.00
#
_symmetry.space_group_name_H-M   'P 1'
#
loop_
_entity.id
_entity.type
_entity.pdbx_description
1 polymer ?
#
loop_
_entity_poly.entity_id
_entity_poly.type
_entity_poly.pdbx_seq_one_letter_code
_entity_poly.pdbx_strand_id
1 'polypeptide(L)'
;MTPDIRALLAAVIEAIDIPSPAAVGDREEYARLLEDRALDAVVALKGVLGEPLAGNCSAHWHTAYLHRQLAKKPPTGYRHYDAPDGGGQA
;
A
#
# COMPACT_ATOMS: atom_id res chain seq x y z
N MET A 1 -5.08 -19.65 -9.30
CA MET A 1 -5.24 -18.54 -8.35
C MET A 1 -6.64 -17.97 -8.53
N THR A 2 -7.42 -17.80 -7.45
CA THR A 2 -8.77 -17.21 -7.55
C THR A 2 -8.68 -15.70 -7.79
N PRO A 3 -9.72 -15.06 -8.37
CA PRO A 3 -9.75 -13.60 -8.58
C PRO A 3 -9.56 -12.81 -7.28
N ASP A 4 -10.13 -13.29 -6.16
CA ASP A 4 -10.05 -12.62 -4.87
C ASP A 4 -8.62 -12.62 -4.30
N ILE A 5 -7.90 -13.74 -4.45
CA ILE A 5 -6.49 -13.82 -4.05
C ILE A 5 -5.62 -12.95 -4.95
N ARG A 6 -5.93 -12.87 -6.25
CA ARG A 6 -5.23 -11.95 -7.16
C ARG A 6 -5.42 -10.48 -6.77
N ALA A 7 -6.66 -10.10 -6.42
CA ALA A 7 -6.96 -8.74 -5.97
C ALA A 7 -6.25 -8.40 -4.66
N LEU A 8 -6.23 -9.33 -3.70
CA LEU A 8 -5.48 -9.18 -2.45
C LEU A 8 -3.99 -8.96 -2.70
N LEU A 9 -3.37 -9.79 -3.54
CA LEU A 9 -1.95 -9.66 -3.87
C LEU A 9 -1.65 -8.33 -4.60
N ALA A 10 -2.54 -7.88 -5.48
CA ALA A 10 -2.39 -6.58 -6.13
C ALA A 10 -2.46 -5.43 -5.11
N ALA A 11 -3.36 -5.48 -4.14
CA ALA A 11 -3.45 -4.49 -3.07
C ALA A 11 -2.22 -4.52 -2.13
N VAL A 12 -1.63 -5.69 -1.90
CA VAL A 12 -0.36 -5.81 -1.14
C VAL A 12 0.80 -5.18 -1.91
N ILE A 13 0.87 -5.38 -3.23
CA ILE A 13 1.87 -4.70 -4.07
C ILE A 13 1.66 -3.19 -4.00
N GLU A 14 0.43 -2.70 -4.17
CA GLU A 14 0.12 -1.27 -4.04
C GLU A 14 0.54 -0.69 -2.68
N ALA A 15 0.43 -1.48 -1.60
CA ALA A 15 0.85 -1.04 -0.27
C ALA A 15 2.36 -0.81 -0.16
N ILE A 16 3.17 -1.66 -0.81
CA ILE A 16 4.63 -1.73 -0.63
C ILE A 16 5.39 -1.00 -1.74
N ASP A 17 4.91 -1.08 -2.97
CA ASP A 17 5.52 -0.50 -4.18
C ASP A 17 5.17 0.99 -4.30
N ILE A 18 5.65 1.77 -3.34
CA ILE A 18 5.48 3.22 -3.32
C ILE A 18 6.73 3.92 -3.86
N PRO A 19 6.61 5.08 -4.53
CA PRO A 19 7.74 5.78 -5.13
C PRO A 19 8.82 6.17 -4.10
N SER A 20 10.08 5.91 -4.44
CA SER A 20 11.23 6.32 -3.60
C SER A 20 11.31 7.85 -3.47
N PRO A 21 11.69 8.37 -2.28
CA PRO A 21 11.81 9.81 -2.07
C PRO A 21 12.99 10.35 -2.89
N ALA A 22 12.80 11.54 -3.48
CA ALA A 22 13.84 12.24 -4.24
C ALA A 22 14.85 12.95 -3.32
N ALA A 23 14.39 13.41 -2.15
CA ALA A 23 15.19 14.19 -1.22
C ALA A 23 15.61 13.37 0.01
N VAL A 24 16.80 13.68 0.54
CA VAL A 24 17.31 13.09 1.80
C VAL A 24 16.39 13.39 2.98
N GLY A 25 15.83 14.62 3.04
CA GLY A 25 14.93 15.05 4.11
C GLY A 25 13.60 14.29 4.14
N ASP A 26 13.18 13.73 3.00
CA ASP A 26 11.92 13.01 2.86
C ASP A 26 12.05 11.52 3.18
N ARG A 27 13.28 11.02 3.45
CA ARG A 27 13.53 9.60 3.73
C ARG A 27 12.88 9.10 4.99
N GLU A 28 12.83 9.91 6.04
CA GLU A 28 12.19 9.51 7.30
C GLU A 28 10.66 9.41 7.14
N GLU A 29 10.05 10.36 6.44
CA GLU A 29 8.61 10.34 6.18
C GLU A 29 8.22 9.20 5.24
N TYR A 30 9.01 8.97 4.19
CA TYR A 30 8.88 7.79 3.33
C TYR A 30 8.97 6.49 4.13
N ALA A 31 9.99 6.35 4.99
CA ALA A 31 10.18 5.14 5.79
C ALA A 31 9.01 4.88 6.73
N ARG A 32 8.50 5.92 7.42
CA ARG A 32 7.32 5.81 8.28
C ARG A 32 6.07 5.43 7.49
N LEU A 33 5.85 6.04 6.32
CA LEU A 33 4.71 5.70 5.48
C LEU A 33 4.79 4.26 4.96
N LEU A 34 5.96 3.82 4.52
CA LEU A 34 6.18 2.45 4.06
C LEU A 34 5.95 1.45 5.19
N GLU A 35 6.47 1.72 6.38
CA GLU A 35 6.26 0.89 7.58
C GLU A 35 4.76 0.76 7.88
N ASP A 36 4.05 1.88 7.92
CA ASP A 36 2.61 1.94 8.20
C ASP A 36 1.77 1.17 7.17
N ARG A 37 2.07 1.30 5.87
CA ARG A 37 1.37 0.59 4.79
C ARG A 37 1.71 -0.90 4.78
N ALA A 38 2.96 -1.26 5.06
CA ALA A 38 3.39 -2.65 5.18
C ALA A 38 2.71 -3.35 6.36
N LEU A 39 2.51 -2.65 7.48
CA LEU A 39 1.78 -3.17 8.64
C LEU A 39 0.32 -3.50 8.30
N ASP A 40 -0.37 -2.63 7.58
CA ASP A 40 -1.75 -2.89 7.11
C ASP A 40 -1.80 -4.10 6.17
N ALA A 41 -0.83 -4.24 5.26
CA ALA A 41 -0.72 -5.39 4.37
C ALA A 41 -0.49 -6.69 5.14
N VAL A 42 0.37 -6.68 6.17
CA VAL A 42 0.61 -7.84 7.05
C VAL A 42 -0.66 -8.23 7.81
N VAL A 43 -1.41 -7.26 8.33
CA VAL A 43 -2.71 -7.52 9.00
C VAL A 43 -3.68 -8.17 8.03
N ALA A 44 -3.80 -7.65 6.80
CA ALA A 44 -4.68 -8.21 5.77
C ALA A 44 -4.31 -9.67 5.44
N LEU A 45 -3.01 -9.96 5.25
CA LEU A 45 -2.51 -11.30 4.95
C LEU A 45 -2.73 -12.27 6.12
N LYS A 46 -2.45 -11.86 7.36
CA LYS A 46 -2.65 -12.69 8.56
C LYS A 46 -4.11 -13.06 8.75
N GLY A 47 -5.03 -12.12 8.52
CA GLY A 47 -6.45 -12.39 8.62
C GLY A 47 -6.92 -13.43 7.60
N VAL A 48 -6.51 -13.31 6.33
CA VAL A 48 -6.82 -14.31 5.30
C VAL A 48 -6.21 -15.68 5.59
N LEU A 49 -4.96 -15.74 6.09
CA LEU A 49 -4.28 -16.99 6.43
C LEU A 49 -4.83 -17.64 7.71
N GLY A 50 -5.40 -16.86 8.61
CA GLY A 50 -5.98 -17.34 9.87
C GLY A 50 -7.41 -17.86 9.75
N GLU A 51 -8.09 -17.58 8.64
CA GLU A 51 -9.48 -18.00 8.42
C GLU A 51 -9.58 -19.36 7.70
N PRO A 52 -10.60 -20.19 8.01
CA PRO A 52 -10.81 -21.45 7.31
C PRO A 52 -11.05 -21.23 5.81
N LEU A 53 -10.36 -22.01 4.97
CA LEU A 53 -10.41 -22.01 3.49
C LEU A 53 -11.83 -22.11 2.89
N ALA A 54 -12.83 -22.48 3.67
CA ALA A 54 -14.22 -22.61 3.23
C ALA A 54 -14.91 -21.26 2.90
N GLY A 55 -14.31 -20.13 3.26
CA GLY A 55 -14.87 -18.80 2.99
C GLY A 55 -14.07 -17.99 1.97
N ASN A 56 -14.37 -18.08 0.67
CA ASN A 56 -13.86 -17.13 -0.34
C ASN A 56 -14.19 -15.67 -0.01
N CYS A 57 -15.19 -15.43 0.84
CA CYS A 57 -15.55 -14.10 1.33
C CYS A 57 -14.42 -13.41 2.12
N SER A 58 -13.48 -14.15 2.72
CA SER A 58 -12.42 -13.60 3.56
C SER A 58 -11.46 -12.71 2.77
N ALA A 59 -10.97 -13.20 1.63
CA ALA A 59 -10.01 -12.48 0.80
C ALA A 59 -10.58 -11.16 0.25
N HIS A 60 -11.84 -11.16 -0.18
CA HIS A 60 -12.51 -9.94 -0.63
C HIS A 60 -12.59 -8.90 0.50
N TRP A 61 -13.02 -9.30 1.69
CA TRP A 61 -13.15 -8.40 2.82
C TRP A 61 -11.80 -7.78 3.22
N HIS A 62 -10.74 -8.59 3.25
CA HIS A 62 -9.39 -8.14 3.58
C HIS A 62 -8.80 -7.22 2.49
N THR A 63 -9.12 -7.48 1.23
CA THR A 63 -8.76 -6.59 0.11
C THR A 63 -9.44 -5.22 0.26
N ALA A 64 -10.75 -5.20 0.52
CA ALA A 64 -11.49 -3.95 0.75
C ALA A 64 -11.03 -3.20 2.00
N TYR A 65 -10.66 -3.93 3.07
CA TYR A 65 -10.01 -3.37 4.24
C TYR A 65 -8.69 -2.69 3.87
N LEU A 66 -7.81 -3.37 3.12
CA LEU A 66 -6.51 -2.84 2.75
C LEU A 66 -6.65 -1.56 1.92
N HIS A 67 -7.48 -1.56 0.86
CA HIS A 67 -7.72 -0.34 0.07
C HIS A 67 -8.24 0.83 0.92
N ARG A 68 -9.10 0.57 1.93
CA ARG A 68 -9.55 1.63 2.85
C ARG A 68 -8.43 2.20 3.71
N GLN A 69 -7.41 1.40 4.06
CA GLN A 69 -6.25 1.93 4.77
C GLN A 69 -5.30 2.67 3.83
N LEU A 70 -5.06 2.14 2.62
CA LEU A 70 -4.20 2.80 1.63
C LEU A 70 -4.77 4.17 1.21
N ALA A 71 -6.10 4.30 1.12
CA ALA A 71 -6.77 5.57 0.84
C ALA A 71 -6.55 6.63 1.94
N LYS A 72 -6.32 6.22 3.19
CA LYS A 72 -6.00 7.13 4.31
C LYS A 72 -4.52 7.53 4.34
N LYS A 73 -3.67 6.75 3.66
CA LYS A 73 -2.22 6.85 3.68
C LYS A 73 -1.68 6.99 2.25
N PRO A 74 -2.09 8.01 1.49
CA PRO A 74 -1.77 8.10 0.07
C PRO A 74 -0.24 8.02 -0.16
N PRO A 75 0.23 7.42 -1.25
CA PRO A 75 1.67 7.31 -1.58
C PRO A 75 2.30 8.65 -2.00
N THR A 76 1.69 9.77 -1.59
CA THR A 76 2.01 11.13 -2.00
C THR A 76 1.94 12.03 -0.77
N GLY A 77 2.92 12.92 -0.61
CA GLY A 77 3.07 13.80 0.56
C GLY A 77 4.47 14.40 0.63
N TYR A 78 5.44 13.68 0.07
CA TYR A 78 6.83 14.06 -0.13
C TYR A 78 7.21 14.15 -1.62
N ARG A 79 8.34 14.80 -1.95
CA ARG A 79 8.86 14.85 -3.33
C ARG A 79 9.47 13.50 -3.70
N HIS A 80 8.97 12.88 -4.76
CA HIS A 80 9.45 11.59 -5.28
C HIS A 80 10.12 11.78 -6.65
N TYR A 81 10.98 10.83 -7.02
CA TYR A 81 11.89 10.95 -8.17
C TYR A 81 11.16 11.06 -9.53
N ASP A 82 9.94 10.54 -9.65
CA ASP A 82 9.16 10.56 -10.90
C ASP A 82 8.28 11.81 -11.09
N ALA A 83 8.28 12.76 -10.15
CA ALA A 83 7.57 14.02 -10.35
C ALA A 83 8.31 14.88 -11.38
N PRO A 84 7.69 15.32 -12.49
CA PRO A 84 8.33 16.27 -13.39
C PRO A 84 8.67 17.52 -12.59
N ASP A 85 9.95 17.93 -12.64
CA ASP A 85 10.42 19.17 -12.05
C ASP A 85 9.48 20.29 -12.53
N GLY A 86 8.62 20.75 -11.62
CA GLY A 86 7.83 21.96 -11.78
C GLY A 86 8.80 23.13 -11.75
N GLY A 87 9.51 23.34 -12.85
CA GLY A 87 10.27 24.53 -13.11
C GLY A 87 9.35 25.72 -12.89
N GLY A 88 9.72 26.54 -11.90
CA GLY A 88 9.01 27.78 -11.59
C GLY A 88 8.81 28.59 -12.87
N GLN A 89 7.57 28.93 -13.15
CA GLN A 89 7.28 29.99 -14.11
C GLN A 89 7.60 31.33 -13.41
N ALA A 90 8.51 32.05 -14.05
CA ALA A 90 8.90 33.42 -13.77
C ALA A 90 7.80 34.42 -14.15
#